data_AF-A0AAE0D2Q7-F1
#
_entry.id   AF-A0AAE0D2Q7-F1
#
_cell.length_a   1.000
_cell.length_b   1.000
_cell.length_c   1.000
_cell.angle_alpha   90.00
_cell.angle_beta   90.00
_cell.angle_gamma   90.00
#
_symmetry.space_group_name_H-M   'P 1'
#
loop_
_entity.id
_entity.type
_entity.pdbx_description
1 polymer ?
#
loop_
_entity_poly.entity_id
_entity_poly.type
_entity_poly.pdbx_seq_one_letter_code
_entity_poly.pdbx_strand_id
1 'polypeptide(L)'
;MLASSSRDGAVKLWNTVTGHCVRTLSTCNDTVLVAISATGTLVASVTRFWDSFVEVWNIVTGHCVQKMANLRGKALALAFLPDGLLFGSIRRPGATAK
;
A
#
# COMPACT_ATOMS: atom_id res chain seq x y z
N MET A 1 15.50 -2.70 2.90
CA MET A 1 14.28 -3.53 3.06
C MET A 1 13.49 -3.44 1.76
N LEU A 2 12.96 -4.56 1.28
CA LEU A 2 12.11 -4.62 0.08
C LEU A 2 10.68 -5.00 0.49
N ALA A 3 9.70 -4.52 -0.28
CA ALA A 3 8.31 -4.93 -0.12
C ALA A 3 7.76 -5.40 -1.48
N SER A 4 6.94 -6.43 -1.44
CA SER A 4 6.28 -7.01 -2.61
C SER A 4 4.83 -7.31 -2.26
N SER A 5 3.90 -6.95 -3.14
CA SER A 5 2.49 -7.33 -3.00
C SER A 5 2.10 -8.40 -4.01
N SER A 6 1.20 -9.31 -3.61
CA SER A 6 0.53 -10.28 -4.49
C SER A 6 -0.93 -9.89 -4.71
N ARG A 7 -1.50 -10.39 -5.81
CA ARG A 7 -2.94 -10.31 -6.06
C ARG A 7 -3.77 -11.09 -5.05
N ASP A 8 -3.14 -12.03 -4.36
CA ASP A 8 -3.77 -12.82 -3.29
C ASP A 8 -3.95 -12.01 -2.00
N GLY A 9 -3.68 -10.70 -2.02
CA GLY A 9 -3.78 -9.81 -0.86
C GLY A 9 -2.62 -9.94 0.12
N ALA A 10 -1.58 -10.71 -0.20
CA ALA A 10 -0.39 -10.80 0.65
C ALA A 10 0.62 -9.68 0.31
N VAL A 11 1.08 -8.94 1.33
CA VAL A 11 2.25 -8.05 1.23
C VAL A 11 3.41 -8.67 2.02
N LYS A 12 4.48 -9.02 1.33
CA LYS A 12 5.70 -9.59 1.94
C LYS A 12 6.77 -8.52 2.08
N LEU A 13 7.45 -8.52 3.22
CA LEU A 13 8.57 -7.66 3.55
C LEU A 13 9.84 -8.49 3.67
N TRP A 14 10.90 -8.02 3.03
CA TRP A 14 12.15 -8.76 2.86
C TRP A 14 13.32 -7.93 3.38
N ASN A 15 14.20 -8.59 4.12
CA ASN A 15 15.49 -8.02 4.46
C ASN A 15 16.41 -8.16 3.24
N THR A 16 16.87 -7.03 2.71
CA THR A 16 17.74 -6.98 1.52
C THR A 16 19.15 -7.46 1.78
N VAL A 17 19.61 -7.42 3.04
CA VAL A 17 20.96 -7.84 3.45
C VAL A 17 21.01 -9.36 3.59
N THR A 18 19.99 -9.96 4.19
CA THR A 18 19.97 -11.41 4.47
C THR A 18 19.17 -12.21 3.44
N GLY A 19 18.35 -11.55 2.61
CA GLY A 19 17.45 -12.21 1.66
C GLY A 19 16.22 -12.87 2.31
N HIS A 20 16.07 -12.81 3.63
CA HIS A 20 14.97 -13.47 4.32
C HIS A 20 13.67 -12.65 4.31
N CYS A 21 12.54 -13.35 4.20
CA CYS A 21 11.21 -12.77 4.42
C CYS A 21 11.05 -12.47 5.91
N VAL A 22 10.98 -11.19 6.25
CA VAL A 22 10.85 -10.71 7.63
C VAL A 22 9.40 -10.80 8.10
N ARG A 23 8.44 -10.50 7.21
CA ARG A 23 7.02 -10.45 7.58
C ARG A 23 6.13 -10.64 6.37
N THR A 24 4.98 -11.28 6.58
CA THR A 24 3.89 -11.33 5.60
C THR A 24 2.67 -10.65 6.25
N LEU A 25 2.19 -9.58 5.63
CA LEU A 25 0.98 -8.87 6.00
C LEU A 25 -0.15 -9.36 5.11
N SER A 26 -1.16 -10.00 5.71
CA SER A 26 -2.36 -10.42 5.00
C SER A 26 -3.32 -9.25 4.93
N THR A 27 -3.44 -8.65 3.76
CA THR A 27 -4.50 -7.69 3.44
C THR A 27 -5.69 -8.47 2.89
N CYS A 28 -6.90 -8.03 3.21
CA CYS A 28 -8.12 -8.77 2.86
C CYS A 28 -8.50 -8.66 1.37
N ASN A 29 -7.74 -7.92 0.55
CA ASN A 29 -8.14 -7.53 -0.81
C ASN A 29 -6.95 -7.52 -1.79
N ASP A 30 -7.27 -7.66 -3.08
CA ASP A 30 -6.32 -7.65 -4.21
C ASP A 30 -5.48 -6.36 -4.20
N THR A 31 -4.26 -6.46 -3.66
CA THR A 31 -3.33 -5.35 -3.47
C THR A 31 -2.49 -5.15 -4.73
N VAL A 32 -2.56 -3.94 -5.28
CA VAL A 32 -1.87 -3.58 -6.53
C VAL A 32 -0.66 -2.70 -6.32
N LEU A 33 -0.64 -1.89 -5.27
CA LEU A 33 0.44 -0.96 -4.99
C LEU A 33 0.88 -1.08 -3.54
N VAL A 34 2.17 -0.94 -3.33
CA VAL A 34 2.82 -1.01 -2.02
C VAL A 34 3.92 0.04 -1.96
N ALA A 35 3.99 0.76 -0.85
CA ALA A 35 5.05 1.72 -0.55
C ALA A 35 5.57 1.49 0.88
N ILE A 36 6.85 1.75 1.10
CA ILE A 36 7.49 1.70 2.43
C ILE A 36 7.90 3.12 2.80
N SER A 37 7.73 3.51 4.07
CA SER A 37 8.24 4.79 4.56
C SER A 37 9.77 4.84 4.52
N ALA A 38 10.36 6.04 4.41
CA ALA A 38 11.81 6.21 4.43
C ALA A 38 12.44 5.67 5.72
N THR A 39 11.71 5.74 6.83
CA THR A 39 12.09 5.18 8.13
C THR A 39 12.02 3.65 8.20
N GLY A 40 11.38 2.99 7.23
CA GLY A 40 11.17 1.55 7.25
C GLY A 40 10.22 1.05 8.34
N THR A 41 9.43 1.94 8.95
CA THR A 41 8.49 1.59 10.04
C THR A 41 7.06 1.38 9.57
N LEU A 42 6.68 2.00 8.45
CA LEU A 42 5.34 1.94 7.89
C LEU A 42 5.35 1.35 6.49
N VAL A 43 4.30 0.59 6.18
CA VAL A 43 3.98 0.11 4.84
C VAL A 43 2.56 0.53 4.51
N ALA A 44 2.38 1.07 3.31
CA ALA A 44 1.06 1.37 2.78
C ALA A 44 0.77 0.42 1.62
N SER A 45 -0.45 -0.11 1.58
CA SER A 45 -0.96 -0.97 0.53
C SER A 45 -2.23 -0.37 -0.04
N VAL A 46 -2.42 -0.47 -1.36
CA VAL A 46 -3.64 -0.03 -2.03
C VAL A 46 -4.27 -1.17 -2.82
N THR A 47 -5.59 -1.27 -2.67
CA THR A 47 -6.41 -2.27 -3.37
C THR A 47 -6.84 -1.78 -4.76
N ARG A 48 -7.08 -2.74 -5.66
CA ARG A 48 -7.37 -2.47 -7.08
C ARG A 48 -8.78 -1.96 -7.36
N PHE A 49 -9.69 -2.11 -6.40
CA PHE A 49 -11.13 -2.04 -6.67
C PHE A 49 -11.64 -0.60 -6.89
N TRP A 50 -12.85 -0.47 -7.45
CA TRP A 50 -13.50 0.83 -7.67
C TRP A 50 -13.68 1.64 -6.39
N ASP A 51 -13.92 0.94 -5.29
CA ASP A 51 -13.83 1.44 -3.92
C ASP A 51 -12.45 1.08 -3.39
N SER A 52 -11.41 1.74 -3.90
CA SER A 52 -10.06 1.46 -3.45
C SER A 52 -9.89 1.89 -1.99
N PHE A 53 -9.14 1.09 -1.24
CA PHE A 53 -8.78 1.36 0.14
C PHE A 53 -7.26 1.45 0.23
N VAL A 54 -6.77 2.43 0.98
CA VAL A 54 -5.39 2.44 1.45
C VAL A 54 -5.39 1.84 2.86
N GLU A 55 -4.54 0.87 3.09
CA GLU A 55 -4.23 0.38 4.44
C GLU A 55 -2.78 0.71 4.75
N VAL A 56 -2.55 1.34 5.90
CA VAL A 56 -1.22 1.64 6.43
C VAL A 56 -0.96 0.75 7.63
N TRP A 57 0.17 0.06 7.60
CA TRP A 57 0.56 -0.96 8.55
C TRP A 57 1.85 -0.54 9.22
N ASN A 58 1.92 -0.73 10.54
CA ASN A 58 3.17 -0.65 11.26
C ASN A 58 3.92 -1.99 11.11
N ILE A 59 5.14 -1.95 10.60
CA ILE A 59 5.93 -3.14 10.30
C ILE A 59 6.41 -3.83 11.58
N VAL A 60 6.74 -3.04 12.61
CA VAL A 60 7.26 -3.54 13.88
C VAL A 60 6.19 -4.34 14.60
N THR A 61 4.98 -3.78 14.69
CA THR A 61 3.86 -4.44 15.38
C THR A 61 3.12 -5.42 14.48
N GLY A 62 3.08 -5.16 13.17
CA GLY A 62 2.27 -5.90 12.19
C GLY A 62 0.79 -5.52 12.19
N HIS A 63 0.41 -4.46 12.91
CA HIS A 63 -0.97 -4.01 12.98
C HIS A 63 -1.27 -2.93 11.93
N CYS A 64 -2.49 -2.97 11.40
CA CYS A 64 -3.03 -1.89 10.59
C CYS A 64 -3.28 -0.69 11.51
N VAL A 65 -2.57 0.41 11.26
CA VAL A 65 -2.68 1.65 12.04
C VAL A 65 -3.64 2.65 11.42
N GLN A 66 -3.89 2.54 10.11
CA GLN A 66 -4.81 3.43 9.42
C GLN A 66 -5.43 2.74 8.21
N LYS A 67 -6.73 2.96 8.03
CA LYS A 67 -7.48 2.52 6.85
C LYS A 67 -8.21 3.71 6.25
N MET A 68 -7.85 4.08 5.04
CA MET A 68 -8.50 5.15 4.28
C MET A 68 -9.42 4.52 3.24
N ALA A 69 -10.70 4.86 3.29
CA ALA A 69 -11.74 4.39 2.39
C ALA A 69 -12.16 5.48 1.40
N ASN A 70 -13.04 5.11 0.46
CA ASN A 70 -13.71 6.02 -0.48
C ASN A 70 -12.81 6.62 -1.57
N LEU A 71 -11.72 5.93 -1.92
CA LEU A 71 -10.92 6.31 -3.08
C LEU A 71 -11.64 5.84 -4.35
N ARG A 72 -12.55 6.69 -4.84
CA ARG A 72 -13.31 6.47 -6.06
C ARG A 72 -12.41 6.66 -7.29
N GLY A 73 -11.95 5.55 -7.85
CA GLY A 73 -11.13 5.51 -9.06
C GLY A 73 -10.02 4.49 -8.99
N LYS A 74 -9.29 4.33 -10.09
CA LYS A 74 -8.17 3.38 -10.15
C LYS A 74 -6.91 4.06 -9.62
N ALA A 75 -6.35 3.53 -8.54
CA ALA A 75 -5.04 3.98 -8.07
C ALA A 75 -3.96 3.69 -9.12
N LEU A 76 -3.15 4.71 -9.42
CA LEU A 76 -2.06 4.63 -10.40
C LEU A 76 -0.70 4.57 -9.74
N ALA A 77 -0.52 5.30 -8.64
CA ALA A 77 0.76 5.37 -7.92
C ALA A 77 0.54 5.61 -6.43
N LEU A 78 1.46 5.08 -5.62
CA LEU A 78 1.53 5.25 -4.18
C LEU A 78 2.98 5.47 -3.78
N ALA A 79 3.27 6.49 -2.99
CA ALA A 79 4.61 6.77 -2.48
C ALA A 79 4.55 7.41 -1.10
N PHE A 80 5.48 7.04 -0.22
CA PHE A 80 5.74 7.81 0.99
C PHE A 80 6.69 8.95 0.67
N LEU A 81 6.34 10.14 1.11
CA LEU A 81 7.23 11.28 1.14
C LEU A 81 8.17 11.19 2.36
N PRO A 82 9.32 11.89 2.33
CA PRO A 82 10.29 11.85 3.42
C PRO A 82 9.74 12.36 4.77
N ASP A 83 8.72 13.20 4.73
CA ASP A 83 7.98 13.72 5.89
C ASP A 83 6.98 12.70 6.49
N GLY A 84 6.84 11.53 5.87
CA GLY A 84 5.90 10.48 6.29
C GLY A 84 4.50 10.64 5.69
N LEU A 85 4.26 11.65 4.85
CA LEU A 85 2.99 11.81 4.17
C LEU A 85 2.85 10.75 3.06
N LEU A 86 1.68 10.13 2.97
CA LEU A 86 1.36 9.19 1.90
C LEU A 86 0.77 9.94 0.70
N PHE A 87 1.50 9.93 -0.42
CA PHE A 87 1.03 10.44 -1.70
C PHE A 87 0.39 9.31 -2.51
N GLY A 88 -0.82 9.55 -3.01
CA GLY A 88 -1.54 8.62 -3.89
C GLY A 88 -2.11 9.35 -5.09
N SER A 89 -1.83 8.84 -6.30
CA SER A 89 -2.47 9.34 -7.52
C SER A 89 -3.57 8.38 -7.96
N ILE A 90 -4.76 8.91 -8.22
CA ILE A 90 -5.93 8.14 -8.61
C ILE A 90 -6.45 8.70 -9.93
N ARG A 91 -6.66 7.81 -10.91
CA ARG A 91 -7.40 8.14 -12.12
C ARG A 91 -8.89 8.13 -11.78
N ARG A 92 -9.51 9.31 -11.73
CA ARG A 92 -10.97 9.39 -11.76
C ARG A 92 -11.44 8.95 -13.17
N PRO A 93 -12.45 8.08 -13.29
CA PRO A 93 -13.07 7.84 -14.58
C PRO A 93 -13.53 9.20 -15.13
N GLY A 94 -13.18 9.47 -16.39
CA GLY A 94 -13.33 10.79 -16.98
C GLY A 94 -14.74 11.34 -16.74
N ALA A 95 -14.82 12.58 -16.28
CA ALA A 95 -16.02 13.36 -16.49
C ALA A 95 -16.24 13.34 -17.99
N THR A 96 -17.25 12.59 -18.44
CA THR A 96 -17.82 12.80 -19.76
C THR A 96 -18.29 14.24 -19.76
N ALA A 97 -17.49 15.13 -20.34
CA ALA A 97 -17.93 16.47 -20.69
C ALA A 97 -19.16 16.26 -21.58
N LYS A 98 -20.31 16.68 -21.06
CA LYS A 98 -21.55 16.77 -21.81
C LYS A 98 -21.69 18.19 -22.30
#